data_AF-K2DKX6-F1
#
_entry.id   AF-K2DKX6-F1
#
_cell.length_a   1.000
_cell.length_b   1.000
_cell.length_c   1.000
_cell.angle_alpha   90.00
_cell.angle_beta   90.00
_cell.angle_gamma   90.00
#
_symmetry.space_group_name_H-M   'P 1'
#
loop_
_entity.id
_entity.type
_entity.pdbx_description
1 polymer ?
#
loop_
_entity_poly.entity_id
_entity_poly.type
_entity_poly.pdbx_seq_one_letter_code
_entity_poly.pdbx_strand_id
1 'polypeptide(L)'
;SVGPWFEPRSRSQYWQLKATLRGGLFAFCIWQTHRHNLPAMNTLDQLHSGELKGAQQVKLACGLTAFPRALFELADTLEILDLSGNSLKSLPDDLMRLKNLRILFCSNNQFTDLPEVLSRCPQLSMIGFKSNQIRTVSDKALPPQLRWLILTDNLIEELPAAIGNCARLQKLMLAGNHLKTLPPELSRCSRLELLRIASNQLTDLPSWLMAMPRLAWLAYAGNPFCAALKSAAQITETIPSIPWNQLRIQHQLGEGASGVIHQAEHVHDGQVQQVAVKLFKGDVTSDGLPRSEMNACIAAGKHPGLIPVLGQVEHHPTGAKGLVMSLIDAKFHNLAGPPSLESCTRDVYAHGASFDLATVTRIAYDVASAACHLHQLGILHGDLYAHNILHDERGHALLGDFGAASFYPPKQEPLSTAMQRMEVHAFGCLLEELIERCDESTGPQDRLTTLTQLKARCLSDAPASRPLFEEMEPMLGELAASCATQGHPPKETAPAEVAQPD
;
A
#
# COMPACT_ATOMS: atom_id res chain seq x y z
N SER A 1 -9.83 13.65 -54.13
CA SER A 1 -9.78 12.44 -54.97
C SER A 1 -9.57 11.23 -54.08
N VAL A 2 -10.65 10.46 -53.91
CA VAL A 2 -10.75 8.99 -53.66
C VAL A 2 -9.87 8.35 -52.56
N GLY A 3 -10.52 7.73 -51.54
CA GLY A 3 -9.92 6.80 -50.54
C GLY A 3 -9.52 5.44 -51.16
N PRO A 4 -9.62 4.26 -50.49
CA PRO A 4 -10.05 3.93 -49.11
C PRO A 4 -9.24 2.74 -48.44
N TRP A 5 -9.73 2.23 -47.30
CA TRP A 5 -9.47 0.92 -46.64
C TRP A 5 -8.20 0.72 -45.77
N PHE A 6 -8.40 0.52 -44.47
CA PHE A 6 -7.85 -0.63 -43.74
C PHE A 6 -8.80 -1.03 -42.60
N GLU A 7 -9.46 -2.17 -42.80
CA GLU A 7 -10.23 -2.91 -41.79
C GLU A 7 -9.30 -3.55 -40.73
N PRO A 8 -9.83 -3.85 -39.52
CA PRO A 8 -9.04 -4.29 -38.38
C PRO A 8 -8.71 -5.78 -38.43
N ARG A 9 -7.41 -6.12 -38.45
CA ARG A 9 -6.96 -7.51 -38.29
C ARG A 9 -7.05 -7.93 -36.81
N SER A 10 -8.01 -8.81 -36.55
CA SER A 10 -8.08 -9.87 -35.53
C SER A 10 -7.60 -9.57 -34.09
N ARG A 11 -8.57 -9.56 -33.16
CA ARG A 11 -8.44 -9.55 -31.68
C ARG A 11 -7.62 -10.70 -31.05
N SER A 12 -7.01 -11.59 -31.84
CA SER A 12 -6.31 -12.78 -31.34
C SER A 12 -4.78 -12.63 -31.20
N GLN A 13 -4.17 -11.60 -31.79
CA GLN A 13 -2.71 -11.35 -31.67
C GLN A 13 -2.35 -10.29 -30.59
N TYR A 14 -3.35 -9.63 -30.00
CA TYR A 14 -3.15 -8.66 -28.92
C TYR A 14 -2.96 -9.30 -27.53
N TRP A 15 -3.25 -10.61 -27.40
CA TRP A 15 -3.19 -11.33 -26.13
C TRP A 15 -1.92 -12.16 -25.92
N GLN A 16 -1.12 -12.41 -26.97
CA GLN A 16 0.14 -13.17 -26.86
C GLN A 16 1.40 -12.31 -26.67
N LEU A 17 1.32 -10.98 -26.84
CA LEU A 17 2.45 -10.07 -26.60
C LEU A 17 2.45 -9.42 -25.19
N LYS A 18 1.45 -9.72 -24.36
CA LYS A 18 1.29 -9.16 -22.99
C LYS A 18 2.00 -9.97 -21.90
N ALA A 19 2.62 -11.09 -22.25
CA ALA A 19 3.19 -12.05 -21.29
C ALA A 19 4.71 -11.91 -21.06
N THR A 20 5.39 -10.95 -21.69
CA THR A 20 6.87 -10.88 -21.66
C THR A 20 7.44 -9.53 -21.20
N LEU A 21 6.61 -8.62 -20.65
CA LEU A 21 7.04 -7.26 -20.25
C LEU A 21 6.53 -6.86 -18.85
N ARG A 22 6.49 -7.79 -17.90
CA ARG A 22 6.18 -7.49 -16.49
C ARG A 22 7.44 -7.56 -15.64
N GLY A 23 8.31 -6.56 -15.77
CA GLY A 23 9.38 -6.26 -14.82
C GLY A 23 9.20 -4.82 -14.33
N GLY A 24 9.09 -4.64 -13.00
CA GLY A 24 9.19 -3.33 -12.34
C GLY A 24 7.88 -2.55 -12.16
N LEU A 25 7.02 -2.97 -11.23
CA LEU A 25 5.86 -2.19 -10.77
C LEU A 25 5.97 -1.92 -9.27
N PHE A 26 6.80 -0.92 -8.93
CA PHE A 26 7.09 -0.52 -7.54
C PHE A 26 6.29 0.68 -7.03
N ALA A 27 5.14 0.96 -7.63
CA ALA A 27 4.26 2.03 -7.15
C ALA A 27 2.83 1.78 -7.64
N PHE A 28 2.20 0.71 -7.18
CA PHE A 28 0.79 0.45 -7.47
C PHE A 28 -0.03 0.43 -6.18
N CYS A 29 0.16 1.46 -5.35
CA CYS A 29 -0.53 1.58 -4.08
C CYS A 29 -2.01 1.96 -4.24
N ILE A 30 -2.83 0.98 -3.85
CA ILE A 30 -4.16 1.06 -3.21
C ILE A 30 -5.35 1.51 -4.08
N TRP A 31 -5.21 2.36 -5.10
CA TRP A 31 -6.39 2.86 -5.84
C TRP A 31 -6.64 2.19 -7.21
N GLN A 32 -5.61 1.72 -7.93
CA GLN A 32 -5.80 1.05 -9.22
C GLN A 32 -5.95 -0.48 -9.13
N THR A 33 -5.42 -1.14 -8.10
CA THR A 33 -5.52 -2.61 -7.92
C THR A 33 -6.92 -3.10 -7.55
N HIS A 34 -7.80 -2.21 -7.11
CA HIS A 34 -9.22 -2.56 -6.98
C HIS A 34 -9.95 -2.61 -8.33
N ARG A 35 -9.33 -2.26 -9.48
CA ARG A 35 -9.96 -2.49 -10.80
C ARG A 35 -10.29 -3.95 -11.09
N HIS A 36 -9.64 -4.91 -10.42
CA HIS A 36 -9.93 -6.33 -10.62
C HIS A 36 -11.12 -6.85 -9.80
N ASN A 37 -11.62 -6.09 -8.81
CA ASN A 37 -12.79 -6.45 -7.98
C ASN A 37 -13.83 -5.32 -7.79
N LEU A 38 -13.65 -4.17 -8.45
CA LEU A 38 -14.66 -3.11 -8.51
C LEU A 38 -15.57 -3.36 -9.71
N PRO A 39 -16.88 -3.06 -9.60
CA PRO A 39 -17.81 -3.22 -10.70
C PRO A 39 -17.33 -2.48 -11.95
N ALA A 40 -17.46 -3.14 -13.10
CA ALA A 40 -17.34 -2.47 -14.39
C ALA A 40 -18.27 -1.24 -14.39
N MET A 41 -17.84 -0.15 -15.03
CA MET A 41 -18.62 1.09 -15.04
C MET A 41 -20.02 0.82 -15.62
N ASN A 42 -21.05 1.03 -14.80
CA ASN A 42 -22.45 0.92 -15.21
C ASN A 42 -22.97 2.28 -15.65
N THR A 43 -24.05 2.26 -16.42
CA THR A 43 -24.75 3.48 -16.86
C THR A 43 -26.08 3.65 -16.14
N LEU A 44 -26.59 4.88 -16.12
CA LEU A 44 -27.95 5.16 -15.64
C LEU A 44 -29.02 4.46 -16.50
N ASP A 45 -28.78 4.33 -17.80
CA ASP A 45 -29.73 3.66 -18.70
C ASP A 45 -29.85 2.18 -18.38
N GLN A 46 -28.74 1.51 -18.05
CA GLN A 46 -28.75 0.12 -17.55
C GLN A 46 -29.53 -0.01 -16.24
N LEU A 47 -29.40 0.98 -15.34
CA LEU A 47 -30.14 1.00 -14.08
C LEU A 47 -31.65 1.18 -14.33
N HIS A 48 -32.03 2.13 -15.19
CA HIS A 48 -33.43 2.47 -15.45
C HIS A 48 -34.16 1.43 -16.31
N SER A 49 -33.46 0.75 -17.22
CA SER A 49 -34.01 -0.34 -18.04
C SER A 49 -34.17 -1.65 -17.27
N GLY A 50 -33.59 -1.76 -16.07
CA GLY A 50 -33.60 -2.97 -15.25
C GLY A 50 -32.55 -4.01 -15.63
N GLU A 51 -31.60 -3.69 -16.52
CA GLU A 51 -30.48 -4.58 -16.89
C GLU A 51 -29.60 -4.94 -15.68
N LEU A 52 -29.58 -4.09 -14.65
CA LEU A 52 -28.82 -4.34 -13.42
C LEU A 52 -29.59 -5.18 -12.38
N LYS A 53 -30.77 -5.71 -12.71
CA LYS A 53 -31.57 -6.49 -11.76
C LYS A 53 -30.77 -7.71 -11.28
N GLY A 54 -30.64 -7.84 -9.96
CA GLY A 54 -29.87 -8.90 -9.33
C GLY A 54 -28.37 -8.61 -9.19
N ALA A 55 -27.88 -7.44 -9.64
CA ALA A 55 -26.49 -7.05 -9.47
C ALA A 55 -26.12 -6.94 -7.98
N GLN A 56 -24.97 -7.51 -7.64
CA GLN A 56 -24.35 -7.38 -6.32
C GLN A 56 -23.41 -6.19 -6.23
N GLN A 57 -22.94 -5.69 -7.37
CA GLN A 57 -21.95 -4.62 -7.45
C GLN A 57 -22.38 -3.62 -8.52
N VAL A 58 -22.42 -2.33 -8.15
CA VAL A 58 -22.76 -1.25 -9.08
C VAL A 58 -21.76 -0.10 -8.95
N LYS A 59 -21.28 0.39 -10.09
CA LYS A 59 -20.50 1.63 -10.19
C LYS A 59 -21.18 2.63 -11.10
N LEU A 60 -21.49 3.82 -10.59
CA LEU A 60 -22.01 4.94 -11.37
C LEU A 60 -21.07 6.14 -11.24
N ALA A 61 -20.51 6.59 -12.36
CA ALA A 61 -19.63 7.77 -12.43
C ALA A 61 -20.02 8.61 -13.67
N CYS A 62 -21.20 9.21 -13.60
CA CYS A 62 -21.84 9.88 -14.75
C CYS A 62 -22.31 11.30 -14.40
N GLY A 63 -21.64 11.95 -13.45
CA GLY A 63 -21.94 13.34 -13.05
C GLY A 63 -23.19 13.47 -12.19
N LEU A 64 -23.49 12.48 -11.36
CA LEU A 64 -24.67 12.48 -10.48
C LEU A 64 -24.63 13.67 -9.51
N THR A 65 -25.72 14.44 -9.47
CA THR A 65 -25.92 15.53 -8.48
C THR A 65 -26.78 15.09 -7.30
N ALA A 66 -27.50 13.98 -7.44
CA ALA A 66 -28.33 13.36 -6.41
C ALA A 66 -28.26 11.83 -6.50
N PHE A 67 -28.57 11.15 -5.39
CA PHE A 67 -28.63 9.70 -5.34
C PHE A 67 -29.74 9.14 -6.26
N PRO A 68 -29.42 8.22 -7.20
CA PRO A 68 -30.41 7.62 -8.07
C PRO A 68 -31.35 6.68 -7.30
N ARG A 69 -32.61 7.09 -7.11
CA ARG A 69 -33.59 6.27 -6.36
C ARG A 69 -33.84 4.89 -6.97
N ALA A 70 -33.61 4.72 -8.27
CA ALA A 70 -33.70 3.42 -8.94
C ALA A 70 -32.71 2.36 -8.38
N LEU A 71 -31.65 2.77 -7.66
CA LEU A 71 -30.77 1.83 -6.95
C LEU A 71 -31.52 1.02 -5.89
N PHE A 72 -32.65 1.51 -5.37
CA PHE A 72 -33.46 0.76 -4.40
C PHE A 72 -34.15 -0.46 -5.00
N GLU A 73 -34.26 -0.57 -6.33
CA GLU A 73 -34.73 -1.79 -6.99
C GLU A 73 -33.73 -2.95 -6.81
N LEU A 74 -32.50 -2.66 -6.40
CA LEU A 74 -31.44 -3.63 -6.10
C LEU A 74 -31.29 -3.91 -4.60
N ALA A 75 -32.23 -3.45 -3.77
CA ALA A 75 -32.16 -3.55 -2.31
C ALA A 75 -31.92 -4.99 -1.79
N ASP A 76 -32.38 -5.99 -2.54
CA ASP A 76 -32.25 -7.40 -2.16
C ASP A 76 -30.93 -8.05 -2.61
N THR A 77 -30.13 -7.40 -3.45
CA THR A 77 -28.89 -8.00 -3.99
C THR A 77 -27.65 -7.13 -3.84
N LEU A 78 -27.77 -5.81 -3.80
CA LEU A 78 -26.63 -4.90 -3.85
C LEU A 78 -25.77 -4.97 -2.57
N GLU A 79 -24.51 -5.36 -2.74
CA GLU A 79 -23.50 -5.46 -1.68
C GLU A 79 -22.42 -4.37 -1.79
N ILE A 80 -22.05 -3.98 -3.01
CA ILE A 80 -20.99 -2.99 -3.28
C ILE A 80 -21.56 -1.87 -4.15
N LEU A 81 -21.51 -0.64 -3.64
CA LEU A 81 -21.92 0.54 -4.37
C LEU A 81 -20.77 1.54 -4.47
N ASP A 82 -20.36 1.86 -5.69
CA ASP A 82 -19.37 2.90 -5.99
C ASP A 82 -20.03 4.07 -6.74
N LEU A 83 -20.19 5.19 -6.04
CA LEU A 83 -20.66 6.48 -6.54
C LEU A 83 -19.52 7.51 -6.63
N SER A 84 -18.27 7.05 -6.73
CA SER A 84 -17.11 7.94 -6.82
C SER A 84 -17.06 8.69 -8.15
N GLY A 85 -16.54 9.92 -8.15
CA GLY A 85 -16.40 10.75 -9.34
C GLY A 85 -17.72 11.35 -9.83
N ASN A 86 -18.54 11.82 -8.89
CA ASN A 86 -19.79 12.52 -9.16
C ASN A 86 -19.81 13.89 -8.45
N SER A 87 -20.99 14.49 -8.27
CA SER A 87 -21.18 15.77 -7.59
C SER A 87 -22.24 15.65 -6.48
N LEU A 88 -22.25 14.51 -5.79
CA LEU A 88 -23.17 14.25 -4.69
C LEU A 88 -22.79 15.09 -3.46
N LYS A 89 -23.81 15.61 -2.78
CA LYS A 89 -23.67 16.36 -1.52
C LYS A 89 -24.27 15.64 -0.32
N SER A 90 -25.17 14.69 -0.56
CA SER A 90 -25.88 13.93 0.46
C SER A 90 -26.23 12.53 -0.04
N LEU A 91 -26.59 11.66 0.91
CA LEU A 91 -27.20 10.36 0.68
C LEU A 91 -28.64 10.40 1.19
N PRO A 92 -29.55 9.57 0.67
CA PRO A 92 -30.95 9.58 1.10
C PRO A 92 -31.11 9.01 2.51
N ASP A 93 -32.06 9.54 3.29
CA ASP A 93 -32.31 9.13 4.68
C ASP A 93 -32.82 7.68 4.83
N ASP A 94 -33.23 7.05 3.74
CA ASP A 94 -33.68 5.67 3.65
C ASP A 94 -32.63 4.75 2.98
N LEU A 95 -31.35 5.13 2.94
CA LEU A 95 -30.26 4.30 2.39
C LEU A 95 -30.22 2.89 3.00
N MET A 96 -30.61 2.74 4.27
CA MET A 96 -30.64 1.43 4.94
C MET A 96 -31.60 0.41 4.32
N ARG A 97 -32.45 0.82 3.37
CA ARG A 97 -33.22 -0.10 2.51
C ARG A 97 -32.31 -1.05 1.73
N LEU A 98 -31.09 -0.63 1.39
CA LEU A 98 -30.06 -1.50 0.82
C LEU A 98 -29.49 -2.42 1.92
N LYS A 99 -30.29 -3.37 2.37
CA LYS A 99 -30.02 -4.20 3.57
C LYS A 99 -28.76 -5.05 3.47
N ASN A 100 -28.32 -5.35 2.24
CA ASN A 100 -27.12 -6.14 1.95
C ASN A 100 -25.89 -5.27 1.66
N LEU A 101 -25.99 -3.94 1.69
CA LEU A 101 -24.88 -3.05 1.37
C LEU A 101 -23.76 -3.17 2.41
N ARG A 102 -22.60 -3.66 1.96
CA ARG A 102 -21.40 -3.89 2.75
C ARG A 102 -20.33 -2.84 2.52
N ILE A 103 -20.25 -2.33 1.30
CA ILE A 103 -19.19 -1.44 0.82
C ILE A 103 -19.79 -0.25 0.08
N LEU A 104 -19.44 0.95 0.52
CA LEU A 104 -19.86 2.20 -0.12
C LEU A 104 -18.66 3.11 -0.40
N PHE A 105 -18.47 3.45 -1.68
CA PHE A 105 -17.50 4.45 -2.10
C PHE A 105 -18.20 5.68 -2.68
N CYS A 106 -17.86 6.85 -2.15
CA CYS A 106 -18.36 8.17 -2.54
C CYS A 106 -17.18 9.15 -2.72
N SER A 107 -16.03 8.68 -3.19
CA SER A 107 -14.83 9.51 -3.31
C SER A 107 -14.95 10.51 -4.47
N ASN A 108 -14.28 11.66 -4.42
CA ASN A 108 -14.38 12.71 -5.45
C ASN A 108 -15.84 13.14 -5.66
N ASN A 109 -16.45 13.67 -4.60
CA ASN A 109 -17.80 14.24 -4.59
C ASN A 109 -17.75 15.60 -3.83
N GLN A 110 -18.90 16.09 -3.35
CA GLN A 110 -19.04 17.40 -2.70
C GLN A 110 -19.64 17.28 -1.29
N PHE A 111 -19.37 16.18 -0.57
CA PHE A 111 -19.85 16.00 0.81
C PHE A 111 -19.11 16.94 1.76
N THR A 112 -19.85 17.65 2.61
CA THR A 112 -19.33 18.52 3.70
C THR A 112 -19.39 17.86 5.08
N ASP A 113 -20.18 16.80 5.20
CA ASP A 113 -20.42 16.05 6.43
C ASP A 113 -20.42 14.57 6.09
N LEU A 114 -19.91 13.72 7.01
CA LEU A 114 -20.07 12.28 6.85
C LEU A 114 -21.56 11.92 7.13
N PRO A 115 -22.30 11.34 6.16
CA PRO A 115 -23.75 11.17 6.32
C PRO A 115 -24.15 10.26 7.49
N GLU A 116 -25.06 10.72 8.35
CA GLU A 116 -25.51 9.93 9.52
C GLU A 116 -26.25 8.65 9.13
N VAL A 117 -26.86 8.60 7.95
CA VAL A 117 -27.59 7.41 7.47
C VAL A 117 -26.70 6.18 7.35
N LEU A 118 -25.38 6.36 7.23
CA LEU A 118 -24.43 5.25 7.14
C LEU A 118 -24.54 4.33 8.37
N SER A 119 -24.71 4.87 9.58
CA SER A 119 -24.78 4.07 10.81
C SER A 119 -26.02 3.17 10.88
N ARG A 120 -27.05 3.48 10.09
CA ARG A 120 -28.31 2.74 10.03
C ARG A 120 -28.24 1.57 9.03
N CYS A 121 -27.18 1.49 8.22
CA CYS A 121 -26.98 0.39 7.28
C CYS A 121 -26.40 -0.84 8.01
N PRO A 122 -27.16 -1.95 8.13
CA PRO A 122 -26.84 -3.01 9.10
C PRO A 122 -25.57 -3.82 8.78
N GLN A 123 -25.21 -3.92 7.50
CA GLN A 123 -24.06 -4.70 7.01
C GLN A 123 -22.88 -3.82 6.56
N LEU A 124 -23.01 -2.49 6.64
CA LEU A 124 -22.03 -1.57 6.10
C LEU A 124 -20.75 -1.62 6.94
N SER A 125 -19.67 -2.03 6.29
CA SER A 125 -18.38 -2.30 6.95
C SER A 125 -17.21 -1.58 6.31
N MET A 126 -17.33 -1.14 5.05
CA MET A 126 -16.28 -0.40 4.35
C MET A 126 -16.85 0.86 3.72
N ILE A 127 -16.24 1.99 4.05
CA ILE A 127 -16.72 3.30 3.66
C ILE A 127 -15.54 4.11 3.13
N GLY A 128 -15.70 4.74 1.96
CA GLY A 128 -14.70 5.66 1.44
C GLY A 128 -15.26 6.94 0.85
N PHE A 129 -14.83 8.07 1.43
CA PHE A 129 -15.18 9.44 1.02
C PHE A 129 -13.90 10.26 0.76
N LYS A 130 -12.91 9.67 0.08
CA LYS A 130 -11.67 10.36 -0.27
C LYS A 130 -11.94 11.59 -1.15
N SER A 131 -11.18 12.68 -0.99
CA SER A 131 -11.22 13.86 -1.86
C SER A 131 -12.64 14.44 -1.93
N ASN A 132 -13.17 14.79 -0.76
CA ASN A 132 -14.44 15.51 -0.59
C ASN A 132 -14.14 16.83 0.14
N GLN A 133 -15.13 17.42 0.81
CA GLN A 133 -14.99 18.66 1.59
C GLN A 133 -15.46 18.43 3.03
N ILE A 134 -15.35 17.21 3.54
CA ILE A 134 -15.91 16.82 4.83
C ILE A 134 -15.19 17.58 5.94
N ARG A 135 -15.96 18.30 6.76
CA ARG A 135 -15.49 19.02 7.95
C ARG A 135 -15.91 18.31 9.23
N THR A 136 -17.08 17.69 9.21
CA THR A 136 -17.70 17.11 10.40
C THR A 136 -17.96 15.62 10.23
N VAL A 137 -17.53 14.85 11.25
CA VAL A 137 -17.85 13.43 11.41
C VAL A 137 -18.68 13.31 12.69
N SER A 138 -20.01 13.22 12.56
CA SER A 138 -20.91 13.07 13.70
C SER A 138 -20.72 11.72 14.41
N ASP A 139 -20.97 11.68 15.72
CA ASP A 139 -21.03 10.43 16.51
C ASP A 139 -22.00 9.39 15.91
N LYS A 140 -23.02 9.86 15.18
CA LYS A 140 -24.05 9.03 14.56
C LYS A 140 -23.74 8.61 13.12
N ALA A 141 -22.59 8.97 12.58
CA ALA A 141 -22.22 8.63 11.20
C ALA A 141 -21.47 7.30 11.07
N LEU A 142 -20.95 6.77 12.17
CA LEU A 142 -20.08 5.59 12.17
C LEU A 142 -20.90 4.30 12.35
N PRO A 143 -20.86 3.35 11.39
CA PRO A 143 -21.57 2.08 11.54
C PRO A 143 -20.90 1.16 12.55
N PRO A 144 -21.68 0.34 13.30
CA PRO A 144 -21.12 -0.59 14.29
C PRO A 144 -20.28 -1.72 13.66
N GLN A 145 -20.48 -2.03 12.38
CA GLN A 145 -19.74 -3.06 11.64
C GLN A 145 -18.49 -2.53 10.91
N LEU A 146 -18.14 -1.25 11.12
CA LEU A 146 -17.06 -0.59 10.41
C LEU A 146 -15.71 -1.29 10.61
N ARG A 147 -15.12 -1.73 9.50
CA ARG A 147 -13.78 -2.32 9.37
C ARG A 147 -12.81 -1.38 8.68
N TRP A 148 -13.29 -0.60 7.72
CA TRP A 148 -12.45 0.26 6.89
C TRP A 148 -13.12 1.61 6.67
N LEU A 149 -12.45 2.69 7.09
CA LEU A 149 -12.87 4.06 6.87
C LEU A 149 -11.81 4.86 6.10
N ILE A 150 -12.17 5.40 4.94
CA ILE A 150 -11.33 6.30 4.15
C ILE A 150 -11.93 7.70 4.13
N LEU A 151 -11.25 8.65 4.74
CA LEU A 151 -11.57 10.08 4.74
C LEU A 151 -10.35 10.92 4.31
N THR A 152 -9.39 10.31 3.59
CA THR A 152 -8.23 11.00 3.02
C THR A 152 -8.64 12.22 2.20
N ASP A 153 -7.86 13.30 2.29
CA ASP A 153 -8.04 14.51 1.49
C ASP A 153 -9.44 15.13 1.71
N ASN A 154 -9.65 15.61 2.93
CA ASN A 154 -10.86 16.29 3.39
C ASN A 154 -10.45 17.48 4.28
N LEU A 155 -11.39 18.06 5.02
CA LEU A 155 -11.19 19.26 5.83
C LEU A 155 -11.50 19.00 7.32
N ILE A 156 -11.31 17.77 7.79
CA ILE A 156 -11.70 17.33 9.13
C ILE A 156 -10.72 17.88 10.16
N GLU A 157 -11.23 18.58 11.17
CA GLU A 157 -10.42 19.12 12.29
C GLU A 157 -10.37 18.21 13.51
N GLU A 158 -11.42 17.41 13.72
CA GLU A 158 -11.54 16.49 14.86
C GLU A 158 -12.33 15.24 14.47
N LEU A 159 -12.04 14.14 15.17
CA LEU A 159 -12.83 12.91 15.09
C LEU A 159 -13.70 12.76 16.34
N PRO A 160 -14.92 12.21 16.20
CA PRO A 160 -15.80 11.94 17.32
C PRO A 160 -15.23 10.90 18.28
N ALA A 161 -15.51 11.03 19.57
CA ALA A 161 -15.20 10.01 20.58
C ALA A 161 -15.86 8.66 20.25
N ALA A 162 -17.00 8.68 19.54
CA ALA A 162 -17.69 7.48 19.08
C ALA A 162 -16.85 6.58 18.15
N ILE A 163 -15.73 7.06 17.58
CA ILE A 163 -14.81 6.21 16.82
C ILE A 163 -14.30 5.03 17.67
N GLY A 164 -14.15 5.21 18.98
CA GLY A 164 -13.77 4.14 19.91
C GLY A 164 -14.79 3.01 20.04
N ASN A 165 -16.02 3.19 19.54
CA ASN A 165 -17.04 2.14 19.51
C ASN A 165 -16.90 1.22 18.28
N CYS A 166 -16.05 1.57 17.31
CA CYS A 166 -15.81 0.79 16.10
C CYS A 166 -14.85 -0.38 16.39
N ALA A 167 -15.27 -1.34 17.22
CA ALA A 167 -14.42 -2.45 17.68
C ALA A 167 -13.90 -3.38 16.57
N ARG A 168 -14.46 -3.27 15.35
CA ARG A 168 -14.03 -4.02 14.16
C ARG A 168 -13.10 -3.24 13.25
N LEU A 169 -12.78 -1.98 13.55
CA LEU A 169 -11.98 -1.11 12.70
C LEU A 169 -10.56 -1.68 12.57
N GLN A 170 -10.14 -1.91 11.33
CA GLN A 170 -8.81 -2.41 10.96
C GLN A 170 -8.00 -1.37 10.20
N LYS A 171 -8.68 -0.54 9.40
CA LYS A 171 -8.04 0.43 8.49
C LYS A 171 -8.69 1.80 8.59
N LEU A 172 -7.89 2.80 8.93
CA LEU A 172 -8.32 4.19 9.08
C LEU A 172 -7.41 5.13 8.28
N MET A 173 -7.95 5.72 7.21
CA MET A 173 -7.21 6.62 6.32
C MET A 173 -7.70 8.05 6.50
N LEU A 174 -6.86 8.92 7.05
CA LEU A 174 -7.14 10.32 7.40
C LEU A 174 -6.08 11.29 6.86
N ALA A 175 -5.18 10.83 5.98
CA ALA A 175 -4.13 11.66 5.43
C ALA A 175 -4.70 12.87 4.68
N GLY A 176 -4.06 14.04 4.78
CA GLY A 176 -4.53 15.26 4.10
C GLY A 176 -5.81 15.84 4.71
N ASN A 177 -5.85 15.98 6.03
CA ASN A 177 -6.94 16.64 6.76
C ASN A 177 -6.36 17.79 7.60
N HIS A 178 -7.15 18.30 8.55
CA HIS A 178 -6.75 19.37 9.47
C HIS A 178 -6.77 18.91 10.93
N LEU A 179 -6.58 17.61 11.18
CA LEU A 179 -6.64 17.04 12.52
C LEU A 179 -5.56 17.65 13.41
N LYS A 180 -5.98 18.21 14.55
CA LYS A 180 -5.09 18.79 15.56
C LYS A 180 -4.69 17.77 16.63
N THR A 181 -5.57 16.82 16.91
CA THR A 181 -5.35 15.71 17.84
C THR A 181 -6.06 14.45 17.34
N LEU A 182 -5.74 13.29 17.95
CA LEU A 182 -6.54 12.07 17.82
C LEU A 182 -7.33 11.85 19.12
N PRO A 183 -8.62 11.45 19.08
CA PRO A 183 -9.40 11.21 20.28
C PRO A 183 -8.81 10.02 21.07
N PRO A 184 -8.65 10.13 22.41
CA PRO A 184 -8.13 9.03 23.23
C PRO A 184 -8.93 7.74 23.10
N GLU A 185 -10.23 7.82 22.81
CA GLU A 185 -11.13 6.69 22.60
C GLU A 185 -10.72 5.80 21.42
N LEU A 186 -9.95 6.31 20.45
CA LEU A 186 -9.43 5.51 19.34
C LEU A 186 -8.55 4.35 19.83
N SER A 187 -7.93 4.46 21.01
CA SER A 187 -7.20 3.37 21.67
C SER A 187 -8.05 2.11 21.94
N ARG A 188 -9.39 2.23 21.97
CA ARG A 188 -10.31 1.09 22.14
C ARG A 188 -10.44 0.26 20.87
N CYS A 189 -10.03 0.76 19.72
CA CYS A 189 -10.02 0.02 18.44
C CYS A 189 -8.84 -0.96 18.41
N SER A 190 -8.87 -1.99 19.25
CA SER A 190 -7.77 -2.96 19.40
C SER A 190 -7.45 -3.78 18.14
N ARG A 191 -8.33 -3.74 17.13
CA ARG A 191 -8.12 -4.37 15.82
C ARG A 191 -7.52 -3.45 14.77
N LEU A 192 -7.26 -2.18 15.09
CA LEU A 192 -6.70 -1.23 14.14
C LEU A 192 -5.27 -1.65 13.80
N GLU A 193 -5.03 -1.92 12.52
CA GLU A 193 -3.76 -2.41 11.99
C GLU A 193 -3.07 -1.32 11.15
N LEU A 194 -3.85 -0.54 10.40
CA LEU A 194 -3.36 0.50 9.51
C LEU A 194 -3.98 1.85 9.84
N LEU A 195 -3.14 2.84 10.13
CA LEU A 195 -3.53 4.23 10.37
C LEU A 195 -2.71 5.20 9.48
N ARG A 196 -3.38 5.98 8.64
CA ARG A 196 -2.74 7.07 7.89
C ARG A 196 -3.24 8.41 8.39
N ILE A 197 -2.34 9.20 8.97
CA ILE A 197 -2.59 10.53 9.54
C ILE A 197 -1.59 11.56 9.00
N ALA A 198 -0.86 11.22 7.94
CA ALA A 198 0.08 12.09 7.27
C ALA A 198 -0.57 13.40 6.80
N SER A 199 0.19 14.49 6.74
CA SER A 199 -0.30 15.80 6.27
C SER A 199 -1.55 16.28 7.03
N ASN A 200 -1.46 16.34 8.36
CA ASN A 200 -2.46 16.93 9.25
C ASN A 200 -1.82 18.09 10.04
N GLN A 201 -2.48 18.54 11.11
CA GLN A 201 -2.02 19.62 12.00
C GLN A 201 -1.63 19.09 13.39
N LEU A 202 -1.28 17.80 13.49
CA LEU A 202 -0.92 17.18 14.76
C LEU A 202 0.37 17.81 15.31
N THR A 203 0.36 18.18 16.59
CA THR A 203 1.54 18.73 17.28
C THR A 203 2.29 17.67 18.09
N ASP A 204 1.74 16.46 18.22
CA ASP A 204 2.38 15.31 18.85
C ASP A 204 1.70 14.01 18.39
N LEU A 205 2.32 12.86 18.66
CA LEU A 205 1.71 11.53 18.55
C LEU A 205 1.34 11.00 19.93
N PRO A 206 0.07 10.60 20.14
CA PRO A 206 -0.32 10.07 21.45
C PRO A 206 0.37 8.74 21.74
N SER A 207 0.89 8.60 22.97
CA SER A 207 1.64 7.42 23.42
C SER A 207 0.84 6.12 23.35
N TRP A 208 -0.49 6.19 23.47
CA TRP A 208 -1.36 5.01 23.38
C TRP A 208 -1.32 4.32 22.03
N LEU A 209 -0.90 5.00 20.93
CA LEU A 209 -0.72 4.36 19.62
C LEU A 209 0.27 3.21 19.70
N MET A 210 1.36 3.39 20.44
CA MET A 210 2.43 2.39 20.57
C MET A 210 2.04 1.24 21.48
N ALA A 211 0.96 1.41 22.27
CA ALA A 211 0.39 0.37 23.10
C ALA A 211 -0.69 -0.44 22.37
N MET A 212 -1.07 -0.06 21.14
CA MET A 212 -2.08 -0.79 20.39
C MET A 212 -1.56 -2.17 19.95
N PRO A 213 -2.29 -3.26 20.22
CA PRO A 213 -1.78 -4.61 20.05
C PRO A 213 -1.64 -5.02 18.58
N ARG A 214 -2.31 -4.36 17.64
CA ARG A 214 -2.30 -4.75 16.22
C ARG A 214 -1.81 -3.68 15.25
N LEU A 215 -1.53 -2.46 15.74
CA LEU A 215 -1.05 -1.40 14.86
C LEU A 215 0.31 -1.80 14.28
N ALA A 216 0.37 -1.89 12.95
CA ALA A 216 1.54 -2.32 12.18
C ALA A 216 1.99 -1.24 11.19
N TRP A 217 1.03 -0.59 10.54
CA TRP A 217 1.29 0.35 9.46
C TRP A 217 0.80 1.74 9.83
N LEU A 218 1.74 2.64 10.09
CA LEU A 218 1.47 4.01 10.52
C LEU A 218 2.22 4.99 9.62
N ALA A 219 1.48 5.92 9.02
CA ALA A 219 2.07 7.06 8.31
C ALA A 219 1.63 8.37 8.94
N TYR A 220 2.57 9.21 9.35
CA TYR A 220 2.29 10.50 9.99
C TYR A 220 3.14 11.65 9.46
N ALA A 221 3.97 11.42 8.44
CA ALA A 221 4.82 12.45 7.85
C ALA A 221 4.01 13.69 7.40
N GLY A 222 4.62 14.87 7.51
CA GLY A 222 3.97 16.13 7.10
C GLY A 222 3.09 16.78 8.17
N ASN A 223 3.07 16.26 9.39
CA ASN A 223 2.52 16.96 10.56
C ASN A 223 3.54 17.96 11.16
N PRO A 224 3.09 19.03 11.83
CA PRO A 224 3.96 20.01 12.50
C PRO A 224 5.09 19.40 13.35
N PHE A 225 4.82 18.38 14.17
CA PHE A 225 5.85 17.76 15.02
C PHE A 225 6.98 17.09 14.23
N CYS A 226 6.74 16.69 12.97
CA CYS A 226 7.77 16.07 12.13
C CYS A 226 8.89 17.03 11.75
N ALA A 227 8.65 18.35 11.79
CA ALA A 227 9.69 19.34 11.47
C ALA A 227 10.85 19.26 12.48
N ALA A 228 10.51 19.13 13.78
CA ALA A 228 11.51 18.95 14.83
C ALA A 228 12.28 17.63 14.67
N LEU A 229 11.59 16.54 14.29
CA LEU A 229 12.21 15.24 14.05
C LEU A 229 13.20 15.26 12.88
N LYS A 230 12.87 15.95 11.78
CA LYS A 230 13.77 16.11 10.63
C LYS A 230 15.03 16.89 10.97
N SER A 231 14.95 17.88 11.85
CA SER A 231 16.13 18.63 12.31
C SER A 231 16.99 17.80 13.27
N ALA A 232 16.39 16.90 14.05
CA ALA A 232 17.09 16.02 14.98
C ALA A 232 17.73 14.81 14.28
N ALA A 233 17.10 14.29 13.22
CA ALA A 233 17.69 13.28 12.35
C ALA A 233 18.87 13.93 11.59
N GLN A 234 20.09 13.53 11.91
CA GLN A 234 21.33 14.00 11.27
C GLN A 234 21.42 13.48 9.82
N ILE A 235 20.53 13.93 8.94
CA ILE A 235 20.54 13.58 7.51
C ILE A 235 21.71 14.32 6.87
N THR A 236 22.85 13.64 6.76
CA THR A 236 24.12 14.17 6.22
C THR A 236 24.36 13.75 4.78
N GLU A 237 23.57 12.81 4.24
CA GLU A 237 23.75 12.36 2.85
C GLU A 237 23.23 13.40 1.86
N THR A 238 24.19 13.98 1.13
CA THR A 238 23.92 14.77 -0.07
C THR A 238 23.95 13.81 -1.25
N ILE A 239 22.78 13.52 -1.83
CA ILE A 239 22.71 12.76 -3.06
C ILE A 239 23.08 13.64 -4.27
N PRO A 240 23.65 13.07 -5.34
CA PRO A 240 23.97 13.80 -6.56
C PRO A 240 22.73 14.48 -7.15
N SER A 241 22.91 15.69 -7.66
CA SER A 241 21.92 16.33 -8.51
C SER A 241 22.12 15.88 -9.96
N ILE A 242 21.04 15.45 -10.61
CA ILE A 242 21.03 14.98 -11.99
C ILE A 242 20.18 15.96 -12.81
N PRO A 243 20.82 16.81 -13.65
CA PRO A 243 20.12 17.73 -14.53
C PRO A 243 19.19 17.01 -15.50
N TRP A 244 17.99 17.54 -15.70
CA TRP A 244 16.97 16.96 -16.59
C TRP A 244 17.46 16.74 -18.01
N ASN A 245 18.33 17.61 -18.52
CA ASN A 245 18.89 17.50 -19.88
C ASN A 245 19.84 16.29 -20.05
N GLN A 246 20.28 15.66 -18.96
CA GLN A 246 21.04 14.41 -18.97
C GLN A 246 20.14 13.16 -18.99
N LEU A 247 18.82 13.32 -18.85
CA LEU A 247 17.87 12.23 -18.82
C LEU A 247 17.09 12.16 -20.14
N ARG A 248 17.15 11.01 -20.81
CA ARG A 248 16.29 10.70 -21.96
C ARG A 248 15.18 9.77 -21.51
N ILE A 249 14.01 10.34 -21.23
CA ILE A 249 12.84 9.57 -20.79
C ILE A 249 12.36 8.67 -21.91
N GLN A 250 12.12 7.40 -21.56
CA GLN A 250 11.62 6.37 -22.46
C GLN A 250 10.16 6.05 -22.09
N HIS A 251 9.80 4.78 -21.99
CA HIS A 251 8.44 4.36 -21.68
C HIS A 251 8.16 4.37 -20.17
N GLN A 252 6.88 4.47 -19.83
CA GLN A 252 6.40 4.40 -18.46
C GLN A 252 6.48 2.95 -17.95
N LEU A 253 7.12 2.76 -16.79
CA LEU A 253 7.20 1.48 -16.08
C LEU A 253 5.97 1.30 -15.17
N GLY A 254 5.51 2.39 -14.54
CA GLY A 254 4.36 2.35 -13.64
C GLY A 254 3.91 3.73 -13.20
N GLU A 255 2.74 3.81 -12.59
CA GLU A 255 2.18 5.03 -12.02
C GLU A 255 1.47 4.71 -10.71
N GLY A 256 1.90 5.38 -9.65
CA GLY A 256 1.33 5.27 -8.32
C GLY A 256 0.63 6.54 -7.86
N ALA A 257 0.22 6.51 -6.59
CA ALA A 257 -0.39 7.65 -5.93
C ALA A 257 0.57 8.85 -5.86
N SER A 258 1.85 8.61 -5.59
CA SER A 258 2.84 9.67 -5.42
C SER A 258 3.53 10.14 -6.70
N GLY A 259 3.45 9.39 -7.81
CA GLY A 259 4.22 9.73 -8.99
C GLY A 259 4.12 8.74 -10.15
N VAL A 260 4.77 9.09 -11.25
CA VAL A 260 4.93 8.24 -12.44
C VAL A 260 6.40 7.81 -12.53
N ILE A 261 6.63 6.52 -12.74
CA ILE A 261 7.95 5.93 -12.91
C ILE A 261 8.17 5.64 -14.40
N HIS A 262 9.25 6.16 -14.95
CA HIS A 262 9.66 5.93 -16.33
C HIS A 262 11.00 5.22 -16.37
N GLN A 263 11.20 4.38 -17.38
CA GLN A 263 12.55 4.01 -17.78
C GLN A 263 13.19 5.22 -18.46
N ALA A 264 14.50 5.42 -18.25
CA ALA A 264 15.25 6.47 -18.91
C ALA A 264 16.71 6.08 -19.11
N GLU A 265 17.38 6.80 -20.01
CA GLU A 265 18.83 6.80 -20.11
C GLU A 265 19.38 8.02 -19.37
N HIS A 266 20.31 7.79 -18.44
CA HIS A 266 21.15 8.85 -17.88
C HIS A 266 22.45 8.92 -18.68
N VAL A 267 22.69 10.08 -19.30
CA VAL A 267 23.88 10.36 -20.10
C VAL A 267 24.83 11.25 -19.31
N HIS A 268 25.98 10.72 -18.91
CA HIS A 268 27.00 11.43 -18.16
C HIS A 268 28.39 11.10 -18.71
N ASP A 269 29.18 12.12 -19.03
CA ASP A 269 30.55 12.00 -19.57
C ASP A 269 30.69 11.00 -20.74
N GLY A 270 29.70 10.97 -21.63
CA GLY A 270 29.66 10.08 -22.79
C GLY A 270 29.27 8.63 -22.48
N GLN A 271 29.06 8.28 -21.22
CA GLN A 271 28.48 7.00 -20.80
C GLN A 271 26.96 7.09 -20.75
N VAL A 272 26.30 5.99 -21.09
CA VAL A 272 24.85 5.85 -21.05
C VAL A 272 24.50 4.73 -20.07
N GLN A 273 23.75 5.08 -19.03
CA GLN A 273 23.25 4.12 -18.03
C GLN A 273 21.72 4.04 -18.10
N GLN A 274 21.18 2.83 -18.06
CA GLN A 274 19.73 2.62 -17.90
C GLN A 274 19.34 2.87 -16.44
N VAL A 275 18.32 3.71 -16.24
CA VAL A 275 17.83 4.13 -14.92
C VAL A 275 16.30 4.14 -14.89
N ALA A 276 15.74 4.16 -13.68
CA ALA A 276 14.33 4.45 -13.46
C ALA A 276 14.19 5.87 -12.91
N VAL A 277 13.30 6.68 -13.48
CA VAL A 277 13.02 8.05 -13.04
C VAL A 277 11.62 8.12 -12.47
N LYS A 278 11.51 8.33 -11.16
CA LYS A 278 10.24 8.58 -10.48
C LYS A 278 9.98 10.08 -10.41
N LEU A 279 8.99 10.55 -11.15
CA LEU A 279 8.52 11.93 -11.10
C LEU A 279 7.33 12.02 -10.15
N PHE A 280 7.42 12.88 -9.15
CA PHE A 280 6.38 13.05 -8.14
C PHE A 280 5.26 13.98 -8.63
N LYS A 281 4.03 13.65 -8.26
CA LYS A 281 2.84 14.50 -8.47
C LYS A 281 2.74 15.54 -7.36
N GLY A 282 2.00 16.63 -7.59
CA GLY A 282 1.95 17.80 -6.70
C GLY A 282 1.07 17.65 -5.46
N ASP A 283 0.23 16.62 -5.39
CA ASP A 283 -0.86 16.51 -4.41
C ASP A 283 -0.51 15.61 -3.22
N VAL A 284 -1.29 15.73 -2.14
CA VAL A 284 -1.24 14.81 -0.98
C VAL A 284 -1.70 13.41 -1.42
N THR A 285 -0.94 12.39 -1.07
CA THR A 285 -1.31 10.99 -1.32
C THR A 285 -2.02 10.36 -0.12
N SER A 286 -2.53 9.13 -0.26
CA SER A 286 -3.05 8.35 0.86
C SER A 286 -2.05 8.14 2.00
N ASP A 287 -0.76 8.21 1.67
CA ASP A 287 0.34 7.77 2.53
C ASP A 287 1.20 8.95 3.01
N GLY A 288 1.12 10.09 2.31
CA GLY A 288 1.70 11.35 2.74
C GLY A 288 2.08 12.29 1.60
N LEU A 289 2.94 13.26 1.91
CA LEU A 289 3.48 14.19 0.91
C LEU A 289 4.58 13.49 0.09
N PRO A 290 4.56 13.62 -1.25
CA PRO A 290 5.63 13.11 -2.12
C PRO A 290 7.04 13.60 -1.74
N ARG A 291 7.15 14.81 -1.18
CA ARG A 291 8.42 15.33 -0.64
C ARG A 291 8.93 14.56 0.58
N SER A 292 8.04 14.04 1.42
CA SER A 292 8.42 13.24 2.58
C SER A 292 8.96 11.88 2.15
N GLU A 293 8.30 11.23 1.19
CA GLU A 293 8.78 10.00 0.55
C GLU A 293 10.19 10.21 -0.02
N MET A 294 10.37 11.26 -0.84
CA MET A 294 11.66 11.57 -1.43
C MET A 294 12.76 11.77 -0.38
N ASN A 295 12.48 12.55 0.68
CA ASN A 295 13.44 12.75 1.76
C ASN A 295 13.78 11.46 2.49
N ALA A 296 12.80 10.56 2.69
CA ALA A 296 13.04 9.26 3.31
C ALA A 296 13.86 8.33 2.41
N CYS A 297 13.58 8.26 1.11
CA CYS A 297 14.39 7.52 0.15
C CYS A 297 15.84 8.00 0.11
N ILE A 298 16.05 9.31 0.19
CA ILE A 298 17.38 9.91 0.22
C ILE A 298 18.09 9.56 1.54
N ALA A 299 17.43 9.79 2.66
CA ALA A 299 18.00 9.55 3.98
C ALA A 299 18.25 8.07 4.26
N ALA A 300 17.53 7.15 3.60
CA ALA A 300 17.73 5.71 3.69
C ALA A 300 19.09 5.26 3.15
N GLY A 301 19.75 6.07 2.30
CA GLY A 301 21.07 5.75 1.77
C GLY A 301 21.15 4.41 1.02
N LYS A 302 22.33 3.80 1.02
CA LYS A 302 22.58 2.55 0.28
C LYS A 302 22.47 1.34 1.20
N HIS A 303 21.67 0.36 0.78
CA HIS A 303 21.55 -0.93 1.43
C HIS A 303 21.25 -2.03 0.39
N PRO A 304 21.80 -3.25 0.49
CA PRO A 304 21.55 -4.32 -0.48
C PRO A 304 20.08 -4.72 -0.63
N GLY A 305 19.31 -4.63 0.46
CA GLY A 305 17.87 -4.89 0.48
C GLY A 305 16.98 -3.68 0.12
N LEU A 306 17.55 -2.57 -0.37
CA LEU A 306 16.80 -1.38 -0.79
C LEU A 306 17.05 -1.07 -2.28
N ILE A 307 16.07 -0.43 -2.93
CA ILE A 307 16.27 0.08 -4.30
C ILE A 307 17.25 1.26 -4.27
N PRO A 308 18.40 1.20 -4.97
CA PRO A 308 19.39 2.26 -4.89
C PRO A 308 18.91 3.56 -5.54
N VAL A 309 18.97 4.66 -4.78
CA VAL A 309 18.78 6.03 -5.28
C VAL A 309 20.12 6.54 -5.84
N LEU A 310 20.10 6.98 -7.09
CA LEU A 310 21.29 7.47 -7.82
C LEU A 310 21.43 8.99 -7.73
N GLY A 311 20.32 9.71 -7.65
CA GLY A 311 20.32 11.17 -7.54
C GLY A 311 18.93 11.79 -7.62
N GLN A 312 18.88 13.12 -7.47
CA GLN A 312 17.67 13.91 -7.54
C GLN A 312 17.56 14.57 -8.90
N VAL A 313 16.36 14.61 -9.48
CA VAL A 313 16.11 15.35 -10.71
C VAL A 313 16.16 16.85 -10.44
N GLU A 314 16.95 17.58 -11.22
CA GLU A 314 17.06 19.03 -11.19
C GLU A 314 16.69 19.66 -12.55
N HIS A 315 16.18 20.90 -12.52
CA HIS A 315 15.80 21.66 -13.72
C HIS A 315 14.77 20.98 -14.64
N HIS A 316 13.82 20.22 -14.07
CA HIS A 316 12.68 19.72 -14.83
C HIS A 316 11.90 20.89 -15.48
N PRO A 317 11.46 20.82 -16.75
CA PRO A 317 10.85 21.95 -17.48
C PRO A 317 9.64 22.57 -16.80
N THR A 318 8.86 21.75 -16.08
CA THR A 318 7.67 22.19 -15.33
C THR A 318 7.93 22.38 -13.83
N GLY A 319 9.18 22.24 -13.37
CA GLY A 319 9.54 22.29 -11.95
C GLY A 319 9.16 21.04 -11.15
N ALA A 320 8.72 19.96 -11.80
CA ALA A 320 8.44 18.69 -11.15
C ALA A 320 9.68 18.16 -10.41
N LYS A 321 9.46 17.58 -9.24
CA LYS A 321 10.51 16.93 -8.47
C LYS A 321 10.56 15.44 -8.82
N GLY A 322 11.74 14.84 -8.76
CA GLY A 322 11.89 13.43 -9.04
C GLY A 322 13.15 12.82 -8.45
N LEU A 323 13.19 11.50 -8.42
CA LEU A 323 14.35 10.70 -8.08
C LEU A 323 14.78 9.87 -9.30
N VAL A 324 16.08 9.76 -9.47
CA VAL A 324 16.71 8.80 -10.37
C VAL A 324 17.15 7.61 -9.53
N MET A 325 16.75 6.42 -9.93
CA MET A 325 16.92 5.17 -9.21
C MET A 325 17.57 4.15 -10.15
N SER A 326 18.19 3.11 -9.59
CA SER A 326 18.67 1.99 -10.41
C SER A 326 17.50 1.33 -11.12
N LEU A 327 17.67 1.02 -12.41
CA LEU A 327 16.71 0.17 -13.11
C LEU A 327 16.83 -1.25 -12.54
N ILE A 328 15.71 -1.81 -12.11
CA ILE A 328 15.68 -3.11 -11.47
C ILE A 328 15.74 -4.20 -12.54
N ASP A 329 16.55 -5.23 -12.28
CA ASP A 329 16.69 -6.37 -13.18
C ASP A 329 15.34 -7.08 -13.39
N ALA A 330 15.09 -7.52 -14.64
CA ALA A 330 13.85 -8.16 -15.04
C ALA A 330 13.54 -9.47 -14.29
N LYS A 331 14.54 -10.09 -13.64
CA LYS A 331 14.35 -11.27 -12.78
C LYS A 331 13.55 -10.97 -11.50
N PHE A 332 13.47 -9.70 -11.09
CA PHE A 332 12.74 -9.31 -9.89
C PHE A 332 11.27 -9.09 -10.21
N HIS A 333 10.39 -9.68 -9.39
CA HIS A 333 8.95 -9.50 -9.48
C HIS A 333 8.33 -9.29 -8.10
N ASN A 334 7.12 -8.72 -8.06
CA ASN A 334 6.42 -8.44 -6.81
C ASN A 334 6.16 -9.75 -6.06
N LEU A 335 6.42 -9.75 -4.75
CA LEU A 335 6.19 -10.91 -3.88
C LEU A 335 4.69 -11.22 -3.74
N ALA A 336 3.86 -10.18 -3.69
CA ALA A 336 2.41 -10.30 -3.65
C ALA A 336 1.71 -9.13 -4.36
N GLY A 337 0.39 -9.27 -4.57
CA GLY A 337 -0.51 -8.15 -4.84
C GLY A 337 -0.98 -7.49 -3.53
N PRO A 338 -1.49 -6.25 -3.59
CA PRO A 338 -1.89 -5.51 -2.40
C PRO A 338 -3.15 -6.08 -1.74
N PRO A 339 -3.53 -5.59 -0.55
CA PRO A 339 -4.71 -6.08 0.14
C PRO A 339 -6.01 -5.87 -0.66
N SER A 340 -6.95 -6.78 -0.46
CA SER A 340 -8.27 -6.75 -1.10
C SER A 340 -9.36 -6.25 -0.15
N LEU A 341 -10.57 -6.04 -0.68
CA LEU A 341 -11.77 -5.76 0.13
C LEU A 341 -12.09 -6.90 1.12
N GLU A 342 -11.62 -8.12 0.85
CA GLU A 342 -11.86 -9.26 1.75
C GLU A 342 -10.83 -9.28 2.89
N SER A 343 -9.55 -9.27 2.52
CA SER A 343 -8.44 -9.33 3.46
C SER A 343 -8.28 -8.04 4.27
N CYS A 344 -8.75 -6.91 3.75
CA CYS A 344 -8.70 -5.55 4.31
C CYS A 344 -7.27 -4.98 4.42
N THR A 345 -6.37 -5.74 5.04
CA THR A 345 -5.00 -5.33 5.40
C THR A 345 -3.95 -6.38 5.06
N ARG A 346 -4.29 -7.61 4.63
CA ARG A 346 -3.32 -8.66 4.26
C ARG A 346 -3.15 -8.76 2.75
N ASP A 347 -1.92 -9.02 2.30
CA ASP A 347 -1.58 -9.09 0.89
C ASP A 347 -2.17 -10.31 0.18
N VAL A 348 -2.35 -10.20 -1.14
CA VAL A 348 -2.94 -11.25 -1.97
C VAL A 348 -1.88 -11.86 -2.88
N TYR A 349 -1.55 -13.10 -2.60
CA TYR A 349 -0.57 -13.86 -3.38
C TYR A 349 -1.22 -14.53 -4.60
N ALA A 350 -0.41 -14.86 -5.61
CA ALA A 350 -0.86 -15.66 -6.74
C ALA A 350 -1.39 -17.02 -6.25
N HIS A 351 -2.40 -17.55 -6.95
CA HIS A 351 -2.98 -18.85 -6.61
C HIS A 351 -1.91 -19.95 -6.71
N GLY A 352 -1.73 -20.71 -5.63
CA GLY A 352 -0.71 -21.77 -5.57
C GLY A 352 0.72 -21.27 -5.37
N ALA A 353 0.93 -19.99 -5.02
CA ALA A 353 2.24 -19.49 -4.65
C ALA A 353 2.84 -20.33 -3.52
N SER A 354 4.02 -20.88 -3.75
CA SER A 354 4.76 -21.69 -2.80
C SER A 354 6.25 -21.41 -2.95
N PHE A 355 6.96 -21.38 -1.83
CA PHE A 355 8.38 -21.07 -1.75
C PHE A 355 9.10 -22.16 -0.97
N ASP A 356 10.34 -22.46 -1.37
CA ASP A 356 11.19 -23.30 -0.53
C ASP A 356 11.67 -22.52 0.70
N LEU A 357 12.13 -23.26 1.72
CA LEU A 357 12.56 -22.67 2.97
C LEU A 357 13.76 -21.72 2.80
N ALA A 358 14.63 -21.98 1.82
CA ALA A 358 15.77 -21.11 1.52
C ALA A 358 15.31 -19.74 1.04
N THR A 359 14.34 -19.69 0.13
CA THR A 359 13.73 -18.48 -0.41
C THR A 359 13.00 -17.70 0.68
N VAL A 360 12.17 -18.38 1.48
CA VAL A 360 11.46 -17.73 2.61
C VAL A 360 12.43 -17.07 3.58
N THR A 361 13.49 -17.80 3.96
CA THR A 361 14.48 -17.32 4.92
C THR A 361 15.31 -16.18 4.34
N ARG A 362 15.66 -16.24 3.04
CA ARG A 362 16.40 -15.18 2.36
C ARG A 362 15.58 -13.89 2.27
N ILE A 363 14.30 -13.98 1.90
CA ILE A 363 13.40 -12.82 1.85
C ILE A 363 13.26 -12.22 3.25
N ALA A 364 13.00 -13.05 4.27
CA ALA A 364 12.87 -12.61 5.65
C ALA A 364 14.14 -11.88 6.13
N TYR A 365 15.32 -12.41 5.82
CA TYR A 365 16.60 -11.78 6.13
C TYR A 365 16.78 -10.44 5.44
N ASP A 366 16.63 -10.37 4.11
CA ASP A 366 16.87 -9.15 3.35
C ASP A 366 15.93 -8.00 3.78
N VAL A 367 14.66 -8.33 4.08
CA VAL A 367 13.68 -7.36 4.60
C VAL A 367 14.02 -6.92 6.03
N ALA A 368 14.36 -7.86 6.91
CA ALA A 368 14.77 -7.52 8.29
C ALA A 368 16.04 -6.68 8.33
N SER A 369 17.00 -6.99 7.45
CA SER A 369 18.25 -6.24 7.29
C SER A 369 17.98 -4.82 6.80
N ALA A 370 17.14 -4.65 5.78
CA ALA A 370 16.72 -3.35 5.29
C ALA A 370 15.98 -2.53 6.37
N ALA A 371 15.05 -3.15 7.11
CA ALA A 371 14.33 -2.47 8.19
C ALA A 371 15.26 -2.09 9.35
N CYS A 372 16.20 -2.97 9.74
CA CYS A 372 17.25 -2.68 10.72
C CYS A 372 18.05 -1.45 10.32
N HIS A 373 18.49 -1.38 9.06
CA HIS A 373 19.21 -0.25 8.49
C HIS A 373 18.40 1.06 8.56
N LEU A 374 17.12 1.03 8.18
CA LEU A 374 16.23 2.21 8.29
C LEU A 374 16.06 2.67 9.75
N HIS A 375 15.88 1.73 10.69
CA HIS A 375 15.79 2.04 12.12
C HIS A 375 17.12 2.62 12.65
N GLN A 376 18.25 2.20 12.09
CA GLN A 376 19.53 2.79 12.45
C GLN A 376 19.63 4.27 12.07
N LEU A 377 18.93 4.66 11.01
CA LEU A 377 18.87 6.02 10.47
C LEU A 377 17.69 6.84 11.04
N GLY A 378 16.90 6.29 11.98
CA GLY A 378 15.75 6.98 12.55
C GLY A 378 14.54 7.08 11.62
N ILE A 379 14.40 6.11 10.70
CA ILE A 379 13.33 6.04 9.70
C ILE A 379 12.48 4.80 9.96
N LEU A 380 11.16 4.98 10.05
CA LEU A 380 10.18 3.89 9.88
C LEU A 380 9.80 3.81 8.40
N HIS A 381 9.66 2.60 7.86
CA HIS A 381 9.13 2.42 6.51
C HIS A 381 7.64 2.79 6.46
N GLY A 382 6.87 2.40 7.48
CA GLY A 382 5.43 2.71 7.63
C GLY A 382 4.51 1.90 6.71
N ASP A 383 5.07 1.08 5.81
CA ASP A 383 4.35 0.32 4.78
C ASP A 383 5.03 -1.02 4.41
N LEU A 384 5.57 -1.71 5.41
CA LEU A 384 6.26 -2.99 5.22
C LEU A 384 5.23 -4.07 4.85
N TYR A 385 5.11 -4.31 3.55
CA TYR A 385 4.14 -5.21 2.90
C TYR A 385 4.83 -6.06 1.83
N ALA A 386 4.31 -7.25 1.56
CA ALA A 386 4.79 -8.11 0.49
C ALA A 386 4.59 -7.47 -0.89
N HIS A 387 3.53 -6.70 -1.12
CA HIS A 387 3.36 -6.00 -2.41
C HIS A 387 4.38 -4.87 -2.65
N ASN A 388 5.06 -4.43 -1.59
CA ASN A 388 6.17 -3.47 -1.62
C ASN A 388 7.54 -4.16 -1.57
N ILE A 389 7.59 -5.46 -1.83
CA ILE A 389 8.82 -6.24 -1.90
C ILE A 389 8.93 -6.86 -3.29
N LEU A 390 10.05 -6.60 -3.96
CA LEU A 390 10.47 -7.37 -5.12
C LEU A 390 11.37 -8.50 -4.68
N HIS A 391 11.26 -9.66 -5.32
CA HIS A 391 12.21 -10.74 -5.11
C HIS A 391 12.58 -11.45 -6.41
N ASP A 392 13.73 -12.12 -6.40
CA ASP A 392 14.16 -13.04 -7.47
C ASP A 392 13.91 -14.52 -7.09
N GLU A 393 14.21 -15.42 -8.02
CA GLU A 393 14.06 -16.88 -7.84
C GLU A 393 14.92 -17.46 -6.72
N ARG A 394 15.95 -16.75 -6.26
CA ARG A 394 16.82 -17.17 -5.14
C ARG A 394 16.40 -16.53 -3.82
N GLY A 395 15.31 -15.78 -3.82
CA GLY A 395 14.78 -15.09 -2.66
C GLY A 395 15.50 -13.80 -2.28
N HIS A 396 16.40 -13.27 -3.12
CA HIS A 396 16.95 -11.93 -2.84
C HIS A 396 15.81 -10.93 -2.89
N ALA A 397 15.66 -10.12 -1.84
CA ALA A 397 14.56 -9.18 -1.74
C ALA A 397 15.02 -7.72 -1.78
N LEU A 398 14.27 -6.89 -2.48
CA LEU A 398 14.40 -5.43 -2.48
C LEU A 398 13.11 -4.85 -1.90
N LEU A 399 13.23 -4.08 -0.83
CA LEU A 399 12.15 -3.29 -0.26
C LEU A 399 12.09 -1.91 -0.94
N GLY A 400 10.88 -1.48 -1.25
CA GLY A 400 10.62 -0.17 -1.86
C GLY A 400 9.29 0.42 -1.41
N ASP A 401 8.87 1.48 -2.11
CA ASP A 401 7.71 2.34 -1.77
C ASP A 401 7.77 2.98 -0.38
N PHE A 402 8.48 4.10 -0.30
CA PHE A 402 8.64 4.90 0.92
C PHE A 402 7.51 5.92 1.08
N GLY A 403 6.36 5.74 0.41
CA GLY A 403 5.23 6.67 0.45
C GLY A 403 4.75 7.00 1.86
N ALA A 404 4.84 6.03 2.76
CA ALA A 404 4.44 6.11 4.17
C ALA A 404 5.57 6.45 5.15
N ALA A 405 6.82 6.49 4.65
CA ALA A 405 7.99 6.53 5.48
C ALA A 405 8.02 7.81 6.33
N SER A 406 8.42 7.65 7.58
CA SER A 406 8.35 8.70 8.59
C SER A 406 9.60 8.68 9.46
N PHE A 407 10.13 9.87 9.76
CA PHE A 407 11.21 10.02 10.73
C PHE A 407 10.65 9.92 12.15
N TYR A 408 11.42 9.37 13.07
CA TYR A 408 11.06 9.28 14.48
C TYR A 408 12.16 9.85 15.40
N PRO A 409 11.88 10.08 16.70
CA PRO A 409 12.86 10.65 17.61
C PRO A 409 14.17 9.85 17.69
N PRO A 410 15.29 10.47 18.11
CA PRO A 410 16.55 9.78 18.27
C PRO A 410 16.46 8.51 19.13
N LYS A 411 17.33 7.52 18.86
CA LYS A 411 17.31 6.17 19.45
C LYS A 411 17.25 6.10 20.99
N GLN A 412 17.58 7.18 21.68
CA GLN A 412 17.65 7.23 23.15
C GLN A 412 16.28 7.50 23.81
N GLU A 413 15.24 7.82 23.02
CA GLU A 413 13.89 8.04 23.52
C GLU A 413 13.09 6.72 23.64
N PRO A 414 12.39 6.45 24.75
CA PRO A 414 11.53 5.26 24.89
C PRO A 414 10.49 5.11 23.76
N LEU A 415 10.03 6.23 23.22
CA LEU A 415 9.11 6.27 22.09
C LEU A 415 9.72 5.68 20.81
N SER A 416 11.02 5.87 20.57
CA SER A 416 11.74 5.28 19.43
C SER A 416 11.67 3.76 19.46
N THR A 417 11.98 3.15 20.61
CA THR A 417 11.91 1.69 20.77
C THR A 417 10.49 1.17 20.57
N ALA A 418 9.50 1.88 21.08
CA ALA A 418 8.10 1.48 20.93
C ALA A 418 7.62 1.55 19.47
N MET A 419 8.05 2.56 18.72
CA MET A 419 7.79 2.70 17.28
C MET A 419 8.44 1.59 16.45
N GLN A 420 9.68 1.22 16.74
CA GLN A 420 10.35 0.11 16.07
C GLN A 420 9.61 -1.21 16.32
N ARG A 421 9.18 -1.47 17.56
CA ARG A 421 8.38 -2.66 17.92
C ARG A 421 6.99 -2.67 17.29
N MET A 422 6.42 -1.50 16.98
CA MET A 422 5.19 -1.41 16.17
C MET A 422 5.46 -1.92 14.74
N GLU A 423 6.52 -1.45 14.07
CA GLU A 423 6.84 -1.91 12.69
C GLU A 423 7.25 -3.39 12.62
N VAL A 424 7.82 -3.94 13.69
CA VAL A 424 8.08 -5.39 13.81
C VAL A 424 6.80 -6.22 13.71
N HIS A 425 5.64 -5.66 14.08
CA HIS A 425 4.36 -6.34 13.86
C HIS A 425 4.04 -6.52 12.38
N ALA A 426 4.32 -5.52 11.54
CA ALA A 426 4.18 -5.61 10.09
C ALA A 426 5.07 -6.71 9.51
N PHE A 427 6.32 -6.80 10.00
CA PHE A 427 7.22 -7.90 9.62
C PHE A 427 6.72 -9.27 10.11
N GLY A 428 6.09 -9.34 11.29
CA GLY A 428 5.41 -10.55 11.76
C GLY A 428 4.28 -11.01 10.81
N CYS A 429 3.51 -10.07 10.26
CA CYS A 429 2.47 -10.37 9.26
C CYS A 429 3.08 -10.91 7.96
N LEU A 430 4.19 -10.33 7.50
CA LEU A 430 4.94 -10.82 6.34
C LEU A 430 5.50 -12.23 6.58
N LEU A 431 6.10 -12.48 7.75
CA LEU A 431 6.60 -13.80 8.13
C LEU A 431 5.48 -14.84 8.15
N GLU A 432 4.31 -14.49 8.68
CA GLU A 432 3.14 -15.37 8.66
C GLU A 432 2.74 -15.73 7.23
N GLU A 433 2.65 -14.74 6.34
CA GLU A 433 2.31 -14.95 4.92
C GLU A 433 3.32 -15.84 4.20
N LEU A 434 4.62 -15.65 4.47
CA LEU A 434 5.70 -16.47 3.90
C LEU A 434 5.67 -17.90 4.44
N ILE A 435 5.48 -18.08 5.75
CA ILE A 435 5.44 -19.41 6.40
C ILE A 435 4.25 -20.23 5.89
N GLU A 436 3.07 -19.63 5.75
CA GLU A 436 1.88 -20.29 5.18
C GLU A 436 2.10 -20.82 3.76
N ARG A 437 3.10 -20.29 3.04
CA ARG A 437 3.43 -20.64 1.65
C ARG A 437 4.75 -21.41 1.54
N CYS A 438 5.37 -21.73 2.67
CA CYS A 438 6.60 -22.51 2.70
C CYS A 438 6.27 -23.98 2.44
N ASP A 439 6.91 -24.60 1.44
CA ASP A 439 6.83 -26.04 1.24
C ASP A 439 7.64 -26.75 2.34
N GLU A 440 6.94 -27.34 3.32
CA GLU A 440 7.54 -28.05 4.47
C GLU A 440 8.44 -29.22 4.05
N SER A 441 8.30 -29.74 2.82
CA SER A 441 9.11 -30.86 2.33
C SER A 441 10.54 -30.46 1.92
N THR A 442 10.86 -29.16 1.91
CA THR A 442 12.09 -28.63 1.28
C THR A 442 13.23 -28.27 2.24
N GLY A 443 13.09 -28.47 3.55
CA GLY A 443 14.17 -28.13 4.47
C GLY A 443 14.10 -28.70 5.89
N PRO A 444 15.14 -28.45 6.71
CA PRO A 444 15.18 -28.90 8.10
C PRO A 444 14.04 -28.31 8.97
N GLN A 445 13.28 -29.17 9.63
CA GLN A 445 12.09 -28.80 10.43
C GLN A 445 12.40 -27.83 11.59
N ASP A 446 13.62 -27.88 12.11
CA ASP A 446 14.11 -26.99 13.16
C ASP A 446 14.11 -25.52 12.72
N ARG A 447 14.51 -25.23 11.48
CA ARG A 447 14.53 -23.87 10.92
C ARG A 447 13.14 -23.27 10.74
N LEU A 448 12.19 -24.05 10.21
CA LEU A 448 10.80 -23.61 10.11
C LEU A 448 10.19 -23.38 11.49
N THR A 449 10.58 -24.20 12.48
CA THR A 449 10.20 -24.01 13.89
C THR A 449 10.76 -22.69 14.43
N THR A 450 12.02 -22.36 14.16
CA THR A 450 12.62 -21.07 14.55
C THR A 450 11.89 -19.89 13.93
N LEU A 451 11.58 -19.93 12.64
CA LEU A 451 10.80 -18.88 11.97
C LEU A 451 9.39 -18.74 12.56
N THR A 452 8.74 -19.85 12.89
CA THR A 452 7.41 -19.86 13.51
C THR A 452 7.43 -19.24 14.91
N GLN A 453 8.47 -19.52 15.70
CA GLN A 453 8.68 -18.90 17.01
C GLN A 453 8.95 -17.40 16.89
N LEU A 454 9.77 -17.00 15.90
CA LEU A 454 10.05 -15.59 15.61
C LEU A 454 8.77 -14.84 15.23
N LYS A 455 7.97 -15.39 14.31
CA LYS A 455 6.66 -14.87 13.93
C LYS A 455 5.78 -14.64 15.15
N ALA A 456 5.66 -15.64 16.04
CA ALA A 456 4.84 -15.52 17.24
C ALA A 456 5.31 -14.38 18.17
N ARG A 457 6.63 -14.17 18.30
CA ARG A 457 7.19 -13.04 19.06
C ARG A 457 6.90 -11.69 18.41
N CYS A 458 7.00 -11.60 17.08
CA CYS A 458 6.68 -10.37 16.33
C CYS A 458 5.18 -10.01 16.41
N LEU A 459 4.31 -11.02 16.40
CA LEU A 459 2.86 -10.87 16.46
C LEU A 459 2.28 -10.79 17.88
N SER A 460 3.13 -10.65 18.92
CA SER A 460 2.68 -10.52 20.30
C SER A 460 1.73 -9.34 20.49
N ASP A 461 0.59 -9.58 21.15
CA ASP A 461 -0.39 -8.56 21.57
C ASP A 461 0.16 -7.61 22.66
N ALA A 462 1.34 -7.91 23.22
CA ALA A 462 2.08 -7.00 24.10
C ALA A 462 3.22 -6.33 23.32
N PRO A 463 3.04 -5.10 22.78
CA PRO A 463 4.02 -4.47 21.88
C PRO A 463 5.43 -4.37 22.47
N ALA A 464 5.54 -4.12 23.77
CA ALA A 464 6.82 -4.02 24.48
C ALA A 464 7.63 -5.32 24.50
N SER A 465 7.03 -6.48 24.20
CA SER A 465 7.71 -7.78 24.17
C SER A 465 8.25 -8.18 22.79
N ARG A 466 7.82 -7.49 21.72
CA ARG A 466 8.22 -7.80 20.33
C ARG A 466 9.69 -7.47 20.15
N PRO A 467 10.52 -8.35 19.58
CA PRO A 467 11.95 -8.07 19.37
C PRO A 467 12.17 -6.85 18.49
N LEU A 468 13.37 -6.25 18.53
CA LEU A 468 13.83 -5.26 17.56
C LEU A 468 14.46 -5.94 16.35
N PHE A 469 14.52 -5.26 15.20
CA PHE A 469 15.23 -5.79 14.03
C PHE A 469 16.72 -6.05 14.29
N GLU A 470 17.38 -5.21 15.09
CA GLU A 470 18.79 -5.42 15.49
C GLU A 470 19.00 -6.72 16.29
N GLU A 471 17.98 -7.23 16.97
CA GLU A 471 18.04 -8.49 17.71
C GLU A 471 17.76 -9.71 16.81
N MET A 472 17.01 -9.52 15.72
CA MET A 472 16.55 -10.60 14.84
C MET A 472 17.42 -10.79 13.59
N GLU A 473 17.97 -9.70 13.05
CA GLU A 473 18.72 -9.69 11.79
C GLU A 473 19.89 -10.69 11.78
N PRO A 474 20.73 -10.80 12.84
CA PRO A 474 21.84 -11.76 12.83
C PRO A 474 21.36 -13.21 12.77
N MET A 475 20.30 -13.53 13.53
CA MET A 475 19.72 -14.87 13.58
C MET A 475 19.09 -15.26 12.23
N LEU A 476 18.38 -14.33 11.57
CA LEU A 476 17.87 -14.54 10.22
C LEU A 476 19.00 -14.71 9.20
N GLY A 477 20.11 -13.99 9.37
CA GLY A 477 21.30 -14.11 8.53
C GLY A 477 21.95 -15.50 8.64
N GLU A 478 22.10 -16.02 9.86
CA GLU A 478 22.58 -17.39 10.11
C GLU A 478 21.66 -18.43 9.48
N LEU A 479 20.34 -18.29 9.66
CA LEU A 479 19.36 -19.18 9.03
C LEU A 479 19.49 -19.14 7.50
N ALA A 480 19.55 -17.95 6.90
CA ALA A 480 19.65 -17.79 5.44
C ALA A 480 20.96 -18.41 4.89
N ALA A 481 22.09 -18.17 5.54
CA ALA A 481 23.38 -18.75 5.16
C ALA A 481 23.37 -20.29 5.28
N SER A 482 22.75 -20.83 6.32
CA SER A 482 22.64 -22.27 6.54
C SER A 482 21.75 -22.97 5.50
N CYS A 483 20.72 -22.29 4.99
CA CYS A 483 19.88 -22.80 3.90
C CYS A 483 20.62 -22.80 2.55
N ALA A 484 21.44 -21.77 2.28
CA ALA A 484 22.17 -21.66 1.02
C ALA A 484 23.23 -22.76 0.82
N THR A 485 23.82 -23.27 1.91
CA THR A 485 24.85 -24.33 1.86
C THR A 485 24.29 -25.74 1.63
N GLN A 486 22.97 -25.93 1.71
CA GLN A 486 22.31 -27.24 1.59
C GLN A 486 21.48 -27.41 0.31
N GLY A 487 21.45 -26.42 -0.59
CA GLY A 487 20.66 -26.47 -1.83
C GLY A 487 21.13 -27.58 -2.80
N HIS A 488 20.24 -28.54 -3.07
CA HIS A 488 20.36 -29.50 -4.17
C HIS A 488 20.50 -28.78 -5.54
N PRO A 489 21.16 -29.38 -6.55
CA PRO A 489 21.19 -28.82 -7.90
C PRO A 489 19.76 -28.70 -8.45
N PRO A 490 19.48 -27.72 -9.32
CA PRO A 490 18.15 -27.49 -9.86
C PRO A 490 17.62 -28.77 -10.53
N LYS A 491 16.34 -29.10 -10.29
CA LYS A 491 15.65 -30.17 -11.01
C LYS A 491 15.75 -29.88 -12.51
N GLU A 492 16.52 -30.70 -13.22
CA GLU A 492 16.44 -30.79 -14.67
C GLU A 492 14.99 -31.04 -15.04
N THR A 493 14.42 -30.14 -15.83
CA THR A 493 13.12 -30.34 -16.46
C THR A 493 13.26 -31.51 -17.43
N ALA A 494 12.56 -32.61 -17.13
CA ALA A 494 12.51 -33.76 -18.02
C ALA A 494 12.00 -33.31 -19.41
N PRO A 495 12.62 -33.77 -20.52
CA PRO A 495 12.19 -33.39 -21.86
C PRO A 495 10.77 -33.90 -22.10
N ALA A 496 9.92 -33.03 -22.66
CA ALA A 496 8.54 -33.33 -23.00
C ALA A 496 8.48 -34.58 -23.90
N GLU A 497 7.74 -35.60 -23.45
CA GLU A 497 7.35 -36.72 -24.30
C GLU A 497 6.55 -36.20 -25.49
N VAL A 498 7.12 -36.41 -26.68
CA VAL A 498 6.47 -36.19 -27.96
C VAL A 498 5.41 -37.28 -28.13
N ALA A 499 4.14 -36.90 -28.02
CA ALA A 499 3.03 -37.78 -28.41
C ALA A 499 3.10 -38.04 -29.92
N GLN A 500 3.30 -39.31 -30.30
CA GLN A 500 3.10 -39.78 -31.66
C GLN A 500 1.59 -39.90 -31.95
N PRO A 501 1.14 -39.56 -33.18
CA PRO A 501 -0.26 -39.67 -33.56
C PRO A 501 -0.57 -41.10 -34.04
N ASP A 502 -1.68 -41.66 -33.54
CA ASP A 502 -2.46 -42.71 -34.20
C ASP A 502 -3.86 -42.16 -34.53
#